data_AF-A0A7S4PB05-F1
#
_entry.id   AF-A0A7S4PB05-F1
#
_cell.length_a   1.000
_cell.length_b   1.000
_cell.length_c   1.000
_cell.angle_alpha   90.00
_cell.angle_beta   90.00
_cell.angle_gamma   90.00
#
_symmetry.space_group_name_H-M   'P 1'
#
loop_
_entity.id
_entity.type
_entity.pdbx_description
1 polymer ?
#
loop_
_entity_poly.entity_id
_entity_poly.type
_entity_poly.pdbx_seq_one_letter_code
_entity_poly.pdbx_strand_id
1 'polypeptide(L)'
;TAQWAMRKEAGERDALLAKSNHHELPYDRLSYANQDPFQLLQARKPSGEDHEHSTSLMSFSVFLLGTGTLVAWNSLLAAVDYFRLSFPGSPSAAVWFTWLFEVATLVTLLLISQEGAKFSFSFRFGVGFLLVSTMLLCIPAAIDRLSEGMAWTLVFVLAGILAMGSGVIEGSLWGFVSSISSRSEAGVDLATPAQAGQGFAGLLVCGFRILTKATFSESDTGVAFFAISSMIALICAAVGYAISLNIPPVPPDRALRWGEKLAIMKQVGVYAWSQIVINATTMAVFPGMATNVEGSTLGLTRGWLSVIVVSIYAATDTLGNATGAPISRLFRKKIKRLVVLYH
;
A
#
# COMPACT_ATOMS: atom_id res chain seq x y z
N THR A 1 -69.71 30.99 -15.90
CA THR A 1 -69.32 31.01 -14.47
C THR A 1 -68.15 30.09 -14.15
N ALA A 2 -68.00 28.89 -14.75
CA ALA A 2 -66.82 28.04 -14.55
C ALA A 2 -65.50 28.54 -15.20
N GLN A 3 -65.57 29.24 -16.33
CA GLN A 3 -64.36 29.81 -17.00
C GLN A 3 -63.78 31.05 -16.29
N TRP A 4 -64.56 31.73 -15.45
CA TRP A 4 -64.07 32.85 -14.64
C TRP A 4 -63.32 32.36 -13.39
N ALA A 5 -63.76 31.23 -12.81
CA ALA A 5 -63.09 30.59 -11.69
C ALA A 5 -61.72 30.00 -12.08
N MET A 6 -61.60 29.35 -13.26
CA MET A 6 -60.32 28.79 -13.72
C MET A 6 -59.26 29.86 -14.07
N ARG A 7 -59.67 31.04 -14.56
CA ARG A 7 -58.72 32.16 -14.81
C ARG A 7 -58.24 32.81 -13.52
N LYS A 8 -59.05 32.77 -12.46
CA LYS A 8 -58.68 33.29 -11.13
C LYS A 8 -57.69 32.36 -10.42
N GLU A 9 -57.89 31.04 -10.49
CA GLU A 9 -56.94 30.06 -9.93
C GLU A 9 -55.59 30.02 -10.68
N ALA A 10 -55.57 30.23 -12.00
CA ALA A 10 -54.33 30.32 -12.77
C ALA A 10 -53.52 31.58 -12.41
N GLY A 11 -54.19 32.74 -12.29
CA GLY A 11 -53.55 33.99 -11.87
C GLY A 11 -53.05 33.98 -10.42
N GLU A 12 -53.73 33.27 -9.52
CA GLU A 12 -53.29 33.10 -8.12
C GLU A 12 -52.11 32.12 -7.99
N ARG A 13 -51.99 31.10 -8.85
CA ARG A 13 -50.81 30.21 -8.91
C ARG A 13 -49.56 30.91 -9.45
N ASP A 14 -49.69 31.74 -10.48
CA ASP A 14 -48.57 32.51 -11.04
C ASP A 14 -48.12 33.63 -10.07
N ALA A 15 -49.03 34.21 -9.29
CA ALA A 15 -48.70 35.18 -8.25
C ALA A 15 -48.01 34.55 -7.02
N LEU A 16 -48.27 33.27 -6.70
CA LEU A 16 -47.57 32.53 -5.65
C LEU A 16 -46.16 32.09 -6.10
N LEU A 17 -45.98 31.75 -7.39
CA LEU A 17 -44.68 31.44 -7.97
C LEU A 17 -43.79 32.69 -8.08
N ALA A 18 -44.37 33.85 -8.45
CA ALA A 18 -43.65 35.13 -8.53
C ALA A 18 -43.27 35.71 -7.14
N LYS A 19 -44.01 35.38 -6.07
CA LYS A 19 -43.66 35.78 -4.69
C LYS A 19 -42.62 34.87 -4.01
N SER A 20 -42.24 33.74 -4.61
CA SER A 20 -41.18 32.86 -4.06
C SER A 20 -39.76 33.22 -4.53
N ASN A 21 -39.62 34.17 -5.47
CA ASN A 21 -38.33 34.53 -6.08
C ASN A 21 -37.71 35.86 -5.61
N HIS A 22 -38.21 36.47 -4.53
CA HIS A 22 -37.59 37.65 -3.93
C HIS A 22 -37.54 37.55 -2.40
N HIS A 23 -36.64 36.68 -1.93
CA HIS A 23 -35.93 36.90 -0.67
C HIS A 23 -34.44 36.78 -0.94
N GLU A 24 -33.80 37.94 -1.02
CA GLU A 24 -32.37 38.12 -0.87
C GLU A 24 -31.93 37.42 0.42
N LEU A 25 -31.26 36.28 0.28
CA LEU A 25 -30.39 35.71 1.30
C LEU A 25 -28.95 35.93 0.83
N PRO A 26 -28.04 36.34 1.72
CA PRO A 26 -26.76 36.93 1.35
C PRO A 26 -25.83 35.87 0.77
N TYR A 27 -25.92 35.65 -0.54
CA TYR A 27 -24.95 34.93 -1.35
C TYR A 27 -23.76 35.83 -1.68
N ASP A 28 -23.15 36.42 -0.65
CA ASP A 28 -21.88 37.14 -0.77
C ASP A 28 -21.28 37.36 0.63
N ARG A 29 -20.74 36.26 1.21
CA ARG A 29 -19.64 36.30 2.22
C ARG A 29 -19.10 34.95 2.70
N LEU A 30 -19.36 33.84 2.02
CA LEU A 30 -18.76 32.53 2.36
C LEU A 30 -18.09 31.80 1.19
N SER A 31 -18.01 32.40 0.00
CA SER A 31 -17.35 31.83 -1.18
C SER A 31 -15.82 31.92 -1.16
N TYR A 32 -15.22 32.55 -0.15
CA TYR A 32 -13.76 32.66 0.02
C TYR A 32 -13.19 31.78 1.14
N ALA A 33 -14.02 31.01 1.86
CA ALA A 33 -13.57 30.15 2.97
C ALA A 33 -13.60 28.64 2.64
N ASN A 34 -14.05 28.26 1.44
CA ASN A 34 -14.31 26.87 1.03
C ASN A 34 -13.62 26.50 -0.29
N GLN A 35 -12.55 27.20 -0.66
CA GLN A 35 -11.70 26.73 -1.73
C GLN A 35 -10.84 25.60 -1.19
N ASP A 36 -11.16 24.37 -1.61
CA ASP A 36 -10.25 23.23 -1.50
C ASP A 36 -8.88 23.69 -2.03
N PRO A 37 -7.78 23.58 -1.26
CA PRO A 37 -6.43 23.90 -1.74
C PRO A 37 -6.12 23.21 -3.07
N PHE A 38 -6.77 22.07 -3.36
CA PHE A 38 -6.72 21.39 -4.64
C PHE A 38 -7.39 22.15 -5.80
N GLN A 39 -8.52 22.81 -5.57
CA GLN A 39 -9.15 23.66 -6.60
C GLN A 39 -8.29 24.88 -6.91
N LEU A 40 -7.52 25.40 -5.94
CA LEU A 40 -6.56 26.49 -6.18
C LEU A 40 -5.31 26.02 -6.95
N LEU A 41 -4.85 24.78 -6.72
CA LEU A 41 -3.80 24.14 -7.52
C LEU A 41 -4.26 23.79 -8.94
N GLN A 42 -5.54 23.48 -9.13
CA GLN A 42 -6.15 23.15 -10.43
C GLN A 42 -6.71 24.36 -11.19
N ALA A 43 -7.05 25.45 -10.51
CA ALA A 43 -7.50 26.71 -11.13
C ALA A 43 -6.41 27.35 -11.99
N ARG A 44 -5.15 27.02 -11.71
CA ARG A 44 -4.06 27.18 -12.66
C ARG A 44 -4.10 26.01 -13.62
N LYS A 45 -4.90 26.10 -14.69
CA LYS A 45 -4.89 25.12 -15.79
C LYS A 45 -3.43 25.03 -16.28
N PRO A 46 -2.68 23.97 -15.97
CA PRO A 46 -1.30 23.88 -16.38
C PRO A 46 -1.28 23.76 -17.91
N SER A 47 -0.20 24.20 -18.57
CA SER A 47 -0.03 23.87 -19.98
C SER A 47 -0.06 22.33 -20.15
N GLY A 48 -0.34 21.83 -21.37
CA GLY A 48 -0.41 20.38 -21.61
C GLY A 48 0.83 19.63 -21.13
N GLU A 49 2.01 20.25 -21.26
CA GLU A 49 3.30 19.71 -20.81
C GLU A 49 3.43 19.71 -19.27
N ASP A 50 3.02 20.78 -18.59
CA ASP A 50 3.06 20.87 -17.12
C ASP A 50 2.16 19.82 -16.46
N HIS A 51 1.00 19.53 -17.08
CA HIS A 51 0.05 18.54 -16.58
C HIS A 51 0.57 17.10 -16.74
N GLU A 52 1.20 16.79 -17.87
CA GLU A 52 1.82 15.49 -18.12
C GLU A 52 2.99 15.24 -17.17
N HIS A 53 3.85 16.24 -16.97
CA HIS A 53 4.99 16.15 -16.05
C HIS A 53 4.53 15.91 -14.60
N SER A 54 3.54 16.66 -14.13
CA SER A 54 2.98 16.48 -12.78
C SER A 54 2.38 15.08 -12.58
N THR A 55 1.75 14.51 -13.62
CA THR A 55 1.14 13.17 -13.56
C THR A 55 2.19 12.07 -13.54
N SER A 56 3.27 12.23 -14.30
CA SER A 56 4.42 11.32 -14.30
C SER A 56 5.13 11.31 -12.94
N LEU A 57 5.39 12.49 -12.37
CA LEU A 57 5.99 12.62 -11.03
C LEU A 57 5.14 11.98 -9.94
N MET A 58 3.81 12.16 -9.98
CA MET A 58 2.90 11.50 -9.03
C MET A 58 2.94 9.98 -9.19
N SER A 59 2.92 9.48 -10.42
CA SER A 59 2.99 8.03 -10.70
C SER A 59 4.30 7.42 -10.20
N PHE A 60 5.43 8.11 -10.43
CA PHE A 60 6.73 7.67 -9.92
C PHE A 60 6.82 7.72 -8.40
N SER A 61 6.24 8.76 -7.77
CA SER A 61 6.21 8.87 -6.31
C SER A 61 5.37 7.75 -5.68
N VAL A 62 4.24 7.39 -6.30
CA VAL A 62 3.41 6.26 -5.90
C VAL A 62 4.12 4.93 -6.12
N PHE A 63 4.92 4.79 -7.19
CA PHE A 63 5.78 3.63 -7.39
C PHE A 63 6.79 3.49 -6.24
N LEU A 64 7.51 4.56 -5.88
CA LEU A 64 8.47 4.53 -4.75
C LEU A 64 7.77 4.23 -3.42
N LEU A 65 6.58 4.78 -3.20
CA LEU A 65 5.77 4.49 -2.02
C LEU A 65 5.35 3.01 -1.99
N GLY A 66 4.91 2.47 -3.14
CA GLY A 66 4.62 1.05 -3.36
C GLY A 66 5.80 0.16 -2.99
N THR A 67 7.00 0.51 -3.47
CA THR A 67 8.24 -0.17 -3.10
C THR A 67 8.45 -0.19 -1.59
N GLY A 68 8.33 0.95 -0.93
CA GLY A 68 8.50 1.06 0.52
C GLY A 68 7.60 0.15 1.35
N THR A 69 6.39 -0.17 0.86
CA THR A 69 5.42 -1.00 1.61
C THR A 69 5.92 -2.42 1.86
N LEU A 70 6.70 -2.97 0.92
CA LEU A 70 7.19 -4.35 1.00
C LEU A 70 8.68 -4.46 1.32
N VAL A 71 9.40 -3.34 1.52
CA VAL A 71 10.82 -3.37 1.93
C VAL A 71 10.98 -4.20 3.22
N ALA A 72 10.16 -3.93 4.23
CA ALA A 72 10.28 -4.57 5.54
C ALA A 72 10.14 -6.10 5.45
N TRP A 73 9.10 -6.55 4.74
CA TRP A 73 8.81 -7.97 4.53
C TRP A 73 9.93 -8.66 3.74
N ASN A 74 10.31 -8.09 2.60
CA ASN A 74 11.35 -8.64 1.76
C ASN A 74 12.70 -8.68 2.47
N SER A 75 12.98 -7.73 3.37
CA SER A 75 14.22 -7.73 4.15
C SER A 75 14.26 -8.89 5.14
N LEU A 76 13.16 -9.19 5.83
CA LEU A 76 13.10 -10.35 6.72
C LEU A 76 13.28 -11.67 5.94
N LEU A 77 12.65 -11.80 4.76
CA LEU A 77 12.77 -12.97 3.90
C LEU A 77 14.20 -13.15 3.34
N ALA A 78 14.82 -12.08 2.87
CA ALA A 78 16.16 -12.13 2.30
C ALA A 78 17.26 -12.41 3.36
N ALA A 79 16.97 -12.16 4.64
CA ALA A 79 17.86 -12.42 5.76
C ALA A 79 17.60 -13.78 6.47
N VAL A 80 16.87 -14.71 5.85
CA VAL A 80 16.58 -16.04 6.45
C VAL A 80 17.84 -16.80 6.83
N ASP A 81 18.90 -16.70 6.04
CA ASP A 81 20.21 -17.29 6.36
C ASP A 81 20.88 -16.63 7.58
N TYR A 82 20.77 -15.30 7.71
CA TYR A 82 21.27 -14.57 8.88
C TYR A 82 20.55 -15.01 10.17
N PHE A 83 19.23 -15.18 10.13
CA PHE A 83 18.48 -15.68 11.28
C PHE A 83 18.81 -17.13 11.63
N ARG A 84 19.09 -17.98 10.64
CA ARG A 84 19.52 -19.38 10.89
C ARG A 84 20.87 -19.47 11.59
N LEU A 85 21.82 -18.62 11.20
CA LEU A 85 23.13 -18.55 11.84
C LEU A 85 23.03 -17.97 13.26
N SER A 86 22.14 -16.99 13.46
CA SER A 86 21.95 -16.31 14.75
C SER A 86 21.17 -17.14 15.77
N PHE A 87 20.31 -18.06 15.31
CA PHE A 87 19.43 -18.87 16.17
C PHE A 87 19.53 -20.38 15.84
N PRO A 88 20.69 -21.02 16.05
CA PRO A 88 20.87 -22.45 15.77
C PRO A 88 19.91 -23.34 16.56
N GLY A 89 19.45 -22.91 17.74
CA GLY A 89 18.46 -23.63 18.55
C GLY A 89 17.02 -23.55 18.03
N SER A 90 16.75 -22.76 16.99
CA SER A 90 15.40 -22.53 16.44
C SER A 90 15.33 -22.71 14.91
N PRO A 91 15.39 -23.95 14.39
CA PRO A 91 15.46 -24.24 12.95
C PRO A 91 14.29 -23.68 12.13
N SER A 92 13.14 -23.47 12.78
CA SER A 92 11.90 -22.97 12.16
C SER A 92 11.67 -21.47 12.39
N ALA A 93 12.65 -20.69 12.86
CA ALA A 93 12.49 -19.27 13.17
C ALA A 93 11.89 -18.47 12.00
N ALA A 94 12.35 -18.72 10.77
CA ALA A 94 11.81 -18.08 9.58
C ALA A 94 10.30 -18.30 9.38
N VAL A 95 9.82 -19.53 9.62
CA VAL A 95 8.40 -19.87 9.51
C VAL A 95 7.59 -19.13 10.57
N TRP A 96 8.08 -19.09 11.81
CA TRP A 96 7.42 -18.39 12.90
C TRP A 96 7.35 -16.87 12.67
N PHE A 97 8.44 -16.26 12.18
CA PHE A 97 8.45 -14.85 11.81
C PHE A 97 7.49 -14.55 10.67
N THR A 98 7.42 -15.41 9.65
CA THR A 98 6.43 -15.29 8.54
C THR A 98 5.00 -15.30 9.06
N TRP A 99 4.62 -16.32 9.85
CA TRP A 99 3.26 -16.42 10.39
C TRP A 99 2.89 -15.21 11.25
N LEU A 100 3.80 -14.78 12.13
CA LEU A 100 3.57 -13.61 12.96
C LEU A 100 3.38 -12.35 12.11
N PHE A 101 4.24 -12.17 11.10
CA PHE A 101 4.19 -11.00 10.22
C PHE A 101 2.85 -10.90 9.50
N GLU A 102 2.39 -12.00 8.90
CA GLU A 102 1.14 -12.03 8.15
C GLU A 102 -0.08 -11.76 9.05
N VAL A 103 -0.14 -12.42 10.21
CA VAL A 103 -1.25 -12.24 11.15
C VAL A 103 -1.28 -10.81 11.70
N ALA A 104 -0.13 -10.26 12.11
CA ALA A 104 -0.05 -8.89 12.62
C ALA A 104 -0.38 -7.84 11.54
N THR A 105 0.06 -8.07 10.30
CA THR A 105 -0.27 -7.23 9.14
C THR A 105 -1.77 -7.27 8.87
N LEU A 106 -2.38 -8.46 8.82
CA LEU A 106 -3.82 -8.62 8.62
C LEU A 106 -4.64 -7.91 9.70
N VAL A 107 -4.30 -8.12 10.97
CA VAL A 107 -4.99 -7.46 12.09
C VAL A 107 -4.88 -5.94 11.95
N THR A 108 -3.70 -5.43 11.59
CA THR A 108 -3.49 -4.00 11.42
C THR A 108 -4.26 -3.44 10.22
N LEU A 109 -4.30 -4.16 9.09
CA LEU A 109 -5.11 -3.80 7.92
C LEU A 109 -6.59 -3.73 8.27
N LEU A 110 -7.10 -4.68 9.07
CA LEU A 110 -8.47 -4.65 9.55
C LEU A 110 -8.72 -3.40 10.41
N LEU A 111 -7.84 -3.08 11.37
CA LEU A 111 -7.96 -1.87 12.19
C LEU A 111 -7.92 -0.59 11.34
N ILE A 112 -6.99 -0.52 10.40
CA ILE A 112 -6.85 0.61 9.46
C ILE A 112 -8.07 0.74 8.55
N SER A 113 -8.67 -0.36 8.12
CA SER A 113 -9.92 -0.32 7.34
C SER A 113 -11.09 0.29 8.13
N GLN A 114 -11.08 0.14 9.47
CA GLN A 114 -12.14 0.64 10.33
C GLN A 114 -11.91 2.09 10.75
N GLU A 115 -10.68 2.41 11.15
CA GLU A 115 -10.33 3.61 11.89
C GLU A 115 -9.39 4.55 11.11
N GLY A 116 -8.77 4.07 10.03
CA GLY A 116 -7.75 4.79 9.29
C GLY A 116 -8.23 6.10 8.67
N ALA A 117 -9.53 6.26 8.43
CA ALA A 117 -10.12 7.49 7.92
C ALA A 117 -10.02 8.68 8.90
N LYS A 118 -9.85 8.40 10.21
CA LYS A 118 -9.71 9.42 11.27
C LYS A 118 -8.36 10.13 11.25
N PHE A 119 -7.36 9.54 10.60
CA PHE A 119 -5.99 10.03 10.58
C PHE A 119 -5.60 10.45 9.16
N SER A 120 -4.78 11.51 9.03
CA SER A 120 -4.27 11.92 7.73
C SER A 120 -3.32 10.86 7.15
N PHE A 121 -3.21 10.81 5.82
CA PHE A 121 -2.28 9.88 5.16
C PHE A 121 -0.82 10.17 5.56
N SER A 122 -0.42 11.44 5.70
CA SER A 122 0.94 11.80 6.12
C SER A 122 1.28 11.29 7.51
N PHE A 123 0.34 11.38 8.45
CA PHE A 123 0.53 10.82 9.79
C PHE A 123 0.69 9.30 9.74
N ARG A 124 -0.20 8.62 8.99
CA ARG A 124 -0.18 7.16 8.87
C ARG A 124 1.10 6.65 8.20
N PHE A 125 1.54 7.26 7.10
CA PHE A 125 2.81 6.95 6.45
C PHE A 125 3.99 7.25 7.38
N GLY A 126 4.01 8.42 8.03
CA GLY A 126 5.08 8.80 8.94
C GLY A 126 5.27 7.79 10.08
N VAL A 127 4.19 7.47 10.81
CA VAL A 127 4.24 6.50 11.92
C VAL A 127 4.59 5.09 11.42
N GLY A 128 3.94 4.63 10.34
CA GLY A 128 4.18 3.29 9.80
C GLY A 128 5.63 3.08 9.37
N PHE A 129 6.21 4.01 8.60
CA PHE A 129 7.60 3.92 8.15
C PHE A 129 8.60 4.14 9.28
N LEU A 130 8.31 5.01 10.25
CA LEU A 130 9.17 5.19 11.43
C LEU A 130 9.26 3.90 12.25
N LEU A 131 8.13 3.22 12.47
CA LEU A 131 8.10 1.91 13.13
C LEU A 131 8.95 0.90 12.33
N VAL A 132 8.69 0.73 11.04
CA VAL A 132 9.45 -0.19 10.17
C VAL A 132 10.95 0.10 10.23
N SER A 133 11.36 1.35 9.99
CA SER A 133 12.77 1.76 9.96
C SER A 133 13.47 1.50 11.30
N THR A 134 12.81 1.84 12.41
CA THR A 134 13.36 1.65 13.76
C THR A 134 13.50 0.17 14.08
N MET A 135 12.49 -0.64 13.79
CA MET A 135 12.53 -2.08 14.08
C MET A 135 13.59 -2.79 13.24
N LEU A 136 13.76 -2.42 11.96
CA LEU A 136 14.83 -2.97 11.10
C LEU A 136 16.22 -2.72 11.70
N LEU A 137 16.47 -1.58 12.34
CA LEU A 137 17.74 -1.29 13.01
C LEU A 137 17.88 -2.00 14.36
N CYS A 138 16.77 -2.21 15.07
CA CYS A 138 16.77 -2.88 16.36
C CYS A 138 17.04 -4.39 16.27
N ILE A 139 16.65 -5.04 15.16
CA ILE A 139 16.84 -6.49 14.96
C ILE A 139 18.31 -6.91 15.05
N PRO A 140 19.24 -6.39 14.22
CA PRO A 140 20.64 -6.77 14.32
C PRO A 140 21.26 -6.32 15.66
N ALA A 141 20.84 -5.16 16.18
CA ALA A 141 21.30 -4.67 17.47
C ALA A 141 20.93 -5.60 18.64
N ALA A 142 19.76 -6.25 18.58
CA ALA A 142 19.31 -7.22 19.56
C ALA A 142 20.11 -8.53 19.46
N ILE A 143 20.39 -9.00 18.25
CA ILE A 143 21.18 -10.21 17.99
C ILE A 143 22.61 -10.03 18.49
N ASP A 144 23.24 -8.88 18.22
CA ASP A 144 24.65 -8.65 18.57
C ASP A 144 24.88 -8.44 20.08
N ARG A 145 23.87 -7.96 20.82
CA ARG A 145 24.03 -7.51 22.23
C ARG A 145 23.43 -8.44 23.27
N LEU A 146 22.57 -9.38 22.89
CA LEU A 146 21.84 -10.22 23.83
C LEU A 146 22.25 -11.69 23.69
N SER A 147 21.95 -12.47 24.73
CA SER A 147 22.04 -13.93 24.63
C SER A 147 21.03 -14.47 23.62
N GLU A 148 21.31 -15.63 23.00
CA GLU A 148 20.48 -16.22 21.95
C GLU A 148 18.99 -16.27 22.31
N GLY A 149 18.63 -16.76 23.51
CA GLY A 149 17.22 -16.86 23.93
C GLY A 149 16.53 -15.50 24.13
N MET A 150 17.26 -14.50 24.64
CA MET A 150 16.75 -13.13 24.78
C MET A 150 16.62 -12.44 23.42
N ALA A 151 17.63 -12.58 22.56
CA ALA A 151 17.63 -12.05 21.21
C ALA A 151 16.47 -12.64 20.40
N TRP A 152 16.24 -13.96 20.48
CA TRP A 152 15.14 -14.63 19.77
C TRP A 152 13.79 -14.04 20.17
N THR A 153 13.55 -13.93 21.47
CA THR A 153 12.29 -13.40 22.01
C THR A 153 12.08 -11.94 21.59
N LEU A 154 13.12 -11.11 21.71
CA LEU A 154 13.05 -9.71 21.33
C LEU A 154 12.84 -9.55 19.82
N VAL A 155 13.60 -10.26 18.98
CA VAL A 155 13.44 -10.23 17.52
C VAL A 155 12.04 -10.67 17.10
N PHE A 156 11.44 -11.67 17.77
CA PHE A 156 10.06 -12.07 17.52
C PHE A 156 9.08 -10.91 17.80
N VAL A 157 9.23 -10.22 18.93
CA VAL A 157 8.41 -9.03 19.25
C VAL A 157 8.63 -7.90 18.25
N LEU A 158 9.90 -7.60 17.90
CA LEU A 158 10.25 -6.57 16.92
C LEU A 158 9.67 -6.87 15.54
N ALA A 159 9.69 -8.12 15.10
CA ALA A 159 9.08 -8.56 13.85
C ALA A 159 7.57 -8.33 13.84
N GLY A 160 6.89 -8.57 14.97
CA GLY A 160 5.45 -8.27 15.11
C GLY A 160 5.15 -6.77 15.03
N ILE A 161 5.94 -5.92 15.69
CA ILE A 161 5.77 -4.45 15.62
C ILE A 161 6.08 -3.94 14.21
N LEU A 162 7.12 -4.47 13.58
CA LEU A 162 7.50 -4.17 12.21
C LEU A 162 6.36 -4.52 11.24
N ALA A 163 5.73 -5.67 11.41
CA ALA A 163 4.57 -6.10 10.64
C ALA A 163 3.34 -5.20 10.84
N MET A 164 3.07 -4.75 12.07
CA MET A 164 2.03 -3.74 12.30
C MET A 164 2.34 -2.44 11.55
N GLY A 165 3.59 -1.97 11.60
CA GLY A 165 4.04 -0.83 10.80
C GLY A 165 3.78 -1.01 9.30
N SER A 166 4.12 -2.19 8.75
CA SER A 166 3.82 -2.57 7.37
C SER A 166 2.32 -2.54 7.06
N GLY A 167 1.46 -3.09 7.92
CA GLY A 167 0.01 -3.04 7.74
C GLY A 167 -0.56 -1.61 7.75
N VAL A 168 0.01 -0.71 8.59
CA VAL A 168 -0.35 0.72 8.54
C VAL A 168 0.01 1.31 7.19
N ILE A 169 1.22 1.08 6.68
CA ILE A 169 1.69 1.63 5.39
C ILE A 169 0.83 1.09 4.25
N GLU A 170 0.63 -0.23 4.18
CA GLU A 170 -0.07 -0.89 3.09
C GLU A 170 -1.54 -0.47 3.01
N GLY A 171 -2.26 -0.48 4.14
CA GLY A 171 -3.63 0.02 4.18
C GLY A 171 -3.75 1.51 3.87
N SER A 172 -2.67 2.28 4.09
CA SER A 172 -2.59 3.70 3.73
C SER A 172 -2.31 3.93 2.27
N LEU A 173 -1.44 3.13 1.64
CA LEU A 173 -1.17 3.20 0.20
C LEU A 173 -2.45 2.99 -0.60
N TRP A 174 -3.16 1.89 -0.36
CA TRP A 174 -4.36 1.57 -1.13
C TRP A 174 -5.52 2.53 -0.85
N GLY A 175 -5.64 3.02 0.39
CA GLY A 175 -6.54 4.12 0.72
C GLY A 175 -6.19 5.41 -0.02
N PHE A 176 -4.90 5.76 -0.11
CA PHE A 176 -4.42 6.95 -0.79
C PHE A 176 -4.68 6.86 -2.29
N VAL A 177 -4.23 5.77 -2.93
CA VAL A 177 -4.40 5.51 -4.37
C VAL A 177 -5.87 5.57 -4.77
N SER A 178 -6.76 4.90 -4.02
CA SER A 178 -8.20 4.93 -4.31
C SER A 178 -8.81 6.32 -4.10
N SER A 179 -8.36 7.08 -3.10
CA SER A 179 -8.84 8.44 -2.84
C SER A 179 -8.46 9.43 -3.94
N ILE A 180 -7.26 9.30 -4.52
CA ILE A 180 -6.81 10.18 -5.61
C ILE A 180 -7.44 9.76 -6.94
N SER A 181 -7.42 8.46 -7.26
CA SER A 181 -7.98 7.97 -8.53
C SER A 181 -9.49 8.21 -8.65
N SER A 182 -10.24 8.23 -7.54
CA SER A 182 -11.67 8.55 -7.55
C SER A 182 -11.99 10.04 -7.68
N ARG A 183 -11.06 10.93 -7.30
CA ARG A 183 -11.22 12.40 -7.36
C ARG A 183 -10.67 13.03 -8.63
N SER A 184 -9.82 12.33 -9.36
CA SER A 184 -9.25 12.82 -10.61
C SER A 184 -10.28 12.78 -11.74
N GLU A 185 -10.68 13.95 -12.26
CA GLU A 185 -11.53 14.05 -13.46
C GLU A 185 -10.90 13.35 -14.69
N ALA A 186 -9.57 13.21 -14.70
CA ALA A 186 -8.80 12.56 -15.76
C ALA A 186 -8.67 11.03 -15.60
N GLY A 187 -9.14 10.44 -14.50
CA GLY A 187 -9.06 8.99 -14.26
C GLY A 187 -7.63 8.46 -14.18
N VAL A 188 -6.72 9.19 -13.51
CA VAL A 188 -5.31 8.80 -13.37
C VAL A 188 -5.18 7.46 -12.65
N ASP A 189 -4.53 6.50 -13.31
CA ASP A 189 -4.27 5.15 -12.82
C ASP A 189 -3.03 5.10 -11.92
N LEU A 190 -3.24 5.24 -10.62
CA LEU A 190 -2.18 5.13 -9.61
C LEU A 190 -2.05 3.72 -9.03
N ALA A 191 -2.99 2.83 -9.31
CA ALA A 191 -2.93 1.44 -8.85
C ALA A 191 -1.82 0.65 -9.55
N THR A 192 -1.65 0.84 -10.85
CA THR A 192 -0.56 0.18 -11.61
C THR A 192 0.83 0.54 -11.09
N PRO A 193 1.23 1.83 -10.96
CA PRO A 193 2.55 2.15 -10.42
C PRO A 193 2.74 1.69 -8.97
N ALA A 194 1.70 1.76 -8.13
CA ALA A 194 1.75 1.24 -6.76
C ALA A 194 2.09 -0.25 -6.73
N GLN A 195 1.37 -1.05 -7.53
CA GLN A 195 1.58 -2.50 -7.63
C GLN A 195 2.95 -2.84 -8.24
N ALA A 196 3.36 -2.12 -9.28
CA ALA A 196 4.69 -2.29 -9.88
C ALA A 196 5.80 -1.99 -8.86
N GLY A 197 5.62 -0.96 -8.03
CA GLY A 197 6.51 -0.61 -6.94
C GLY A 197 6.62 -1.73 -5.91
N GLN A 198 5.48 -2.31 -5.50
CA GLN A 198 5.42 -3.46 -4.60
C GLN A 198 6.24 -4.63 -5.16
N GLY A 199 6.02 -5.02 -6.42
CA GLY A 199 6.82 -6.06 -7.06
C GLY A 199 8.32 -5.74 -7.06
N PHE A 200 8.70 -4.52 -7.46
CA PHE A 200 10.10 -4.08 -7.51
C PHE A 200 10.82 -4.15 -6.16
N ALA A 201 10.11 -4.02 -5.03
CA ALA A 201 10.70 -4.09 -3.69
C ALA A 201 11.49 -5.38 -3.45
N GLY A 202 10.98 -6.52 -3.93
CA GLY A 202 11.66 -7.79 -3.77
C GLY A 202 12.99 -7.83 -4.52
N LEU A 203 13.00 -7.39 -5.78
CA LEU A 203 14.22 -7.31 -6.59
C LEU A 203 15.26 -6.38 -5.96
N LEU A 204 14.82 -5.20 -5.51
CA LEU A 204 15.69 -4.21 -4.89
C LEU A 204 16.37 -4.77 -3.64
N VAL A 205 15.58 -5.36 -2.73
CA VAL A 205 16.08 -5.92 -1.48
C VAL A 205 16.99 -7.14 -1.73
N CYS A 206 16.61 -8.04 -2.63
CA CYS A 206 17.45 -9.17 -3.02
C CYS A 206 18.78 -8.72 -3.63
N GLY A 207 18.77 -7.70 -4.48
CA GLY A 207 19.97 -7.11 -5.06
C GLY A 207 20.93 -6.59 -3.98
N PHE A 208 20.41 -5.83 -3.01
CA PHE A 208 21.21 -5.38 -1.86
C PHE A 208 21.65 -6.52 -0.96
N ARG A 209 20.86 -7.59 -0.80
CA ARG A 209 21.25 -8.78 -0.04
C ARG A 209 22.44 -9.47 -0.68
N ILE A 210 22.43 -9.66 -1.99
CA ILE A 210 23.54 -10.25 -2.74
C ILE A 210 24.78 -9.37 -2.61
N LEU A 211 24.64 -8.05 -2.81
CA LEU A 211 25.75 -7.11 -2.73
C LEU A 211 26.39 -7.08 -1.34
N THR A 212 25.57 -7.00 -0.29
CA THR A 212 26.06 -6.99 1.10
C THR A 212 26.77 -8.30 1.43
N LYS A 213 26.19 -9.44 1.08
CA LYS A 213 26.80 -10.76 1.31
C LYS A 213 28.10 -10.98 0.52
N ALA A 214 28.25 -10.33 -0.64
CA ALA A 214 29.47 -10.39 -1.43
C ALA A 214 30.58 -9.43 -0.92
N THR A 215 30.21 -8.38 -0.18
CA THR A 215 31.12 -7.29 0.21
C THR A 215 31.54 -7.35 1.67
N PHE A 216 30.63 -7.73 2.57
CA PHE A 216 30.88 -7.72 4.02
C PHE A 216 31.26 -9.11 4.54
N SER A 217 31.93 -9.13 5.70
CA SER A 217 32.17 -10.34 6.48
C SER A 217 30.84 -10.94 6.98
N GLU A 218 30.82 -12.23 7.33
CA GLU A 218 29.61 -12.89 7.81
C GLU A 218 29.00 -12.21 9.05
N SER A 219 29.84 -11.63 9.93
CA SER A 219 29.41 -10.89 11.13
C SER A 219 28.69 -9.59 10.78
N ASP A 220 29.18 -8.84 9.80
CA ASP A 220 28.74 -7.46 9.55
C ASP A 220 27.66 -7.39 8.47
N THR A 221 27.53 -8.46 7.67
CA THR A 221 26.59 -8.54 6.55
C THR A 221 25.14 -8.27 6.98
N GLY A 222 24.71 -8.80 8.12
CA GLY A 222 23.35 -8.61 8.64
C GLY A 222 23.05 -7.14 8.97
N VAL A 223 23.94 -6.52 9.75
CA VAL A 223 23.82 -5.12 10.17
C VAL A 223 23.76 -4.19 8.96
N ALA A 224 24.70 -4.33 8.02
CA ALA A 224 24.76 -3.49 6.82
C ALA A 224 23.49 -3.63 5.97
N PHE A 225 23.00 -4.85 5.80
CA PHE A 225 21.78 -5.13 5.04
C PHE A 225 20.52 -4.50 5.65
N PHE A 226 20.34 -4.65 6.97
CA PHE A 226 19.20 -4.05 7.67
C PHE A 226 19.28 -2.52 7.72
N ALA A 227 20.48 -1.94 7.81
CA ALA A 227 20.69 -0.50 7.73
C ALA A 227 20.30 0.07 6.36
N ILE A 228 20.73 -0.58 5.27
CA ILE A 228 20.34 -0.20 3.89
C ILE A 228 18.81 -0.29 3.73
N SER A 229 18.21 -1.38 4.21
CA SER A 229 16.75 -1.56 4.15
C SER A 229 16.00 -0.47 4.92
N SER A 230 16.50 -0.09 6.10
CA SER A 230 15.95 1.01 6.90
C SER A 230 16.06 2.36 6.18
N MET A 231 17.19 2.63 5.51
CA MET A 231 17.39 3.84 4.71
C MET A 231 16.42 3.91 3.53
N ILE A 232 16.21 2.80 2.81
CA ILE A 232 15.21 2.74 1.72
C ILE A 232 13.82 3.05 2.26
N ALA A 233 13.44 2.45 3.40
CA ALA A 233 12.15 2.72 4.04
C ALA A 233 11.97 4.21 4.40
N LEU A 234 13.02 4.88 4.91
CA LEU A 234 13.00 6.31 5.22
C LEU A 234 12.88 7.19 3.97
N ILE A 235 13.53 6.83 2.87
CA ILE A 235 13.38 7.53 1.58
C ILE A 235 11.93 7.42 1.10
N CYS A 236 11.33 6.22 1.15
CA CYS A 236 9.92 6.02 0.81
C CYS A 236 8.99 6.77 1.76
N ALA A 237 9.35 6.91 3.04
CA ALA A 237 8.61 7.71 4.02
C ALA A 237 8.59 9.19 3.64
N ALA A 238 9.73 9.76 3.24
CA ALA A 238 9.83 11.14 2.82
C ALA A 238 8.97 11.42 1.59
N VAL A 239 9.01 10.52 0.60
CA VAL A 239 8.15 10.61 -0.60
C VAL A 239 6.68 10.51 -0.22
N GLY A 240 6.30 9.48 0.56
CA GLY A 240 4.93 9.26 1.02
C GLY A 240 4.38 10.44 1.82
N TYR A 241 5.18 11.03 2.70
CA TYR A 241 4.84 12.23 3.43
C TYR A 241 4.60 13.40 2.47
N ALA A 242 5.56 13.69 1.58
CA ALA A 242 5.48 14.81 0.63
C ALA A 242 4.21 14.76 -0.24
N ILE A 243 3.85 13.60 -0.79
CA ILE A 243 2.67 13.46 -1.67
C ILE A 243 1.35 13.44 -0.91
N SER A 244 1.36 13.26 0.41
CA SER A 244 0.15 13.16 1.23
C SER A 244 -0.17 14.40 2.07
N LEU A 245 0.77 15.34 2.19
CA LEU A 245 0.68 16.54 3.05
C LEU A 245 -0.61 17.33 2.87
N ASN A 246 -1.10 17.41 1.64
CA ASN A 246 -2.26 18.23 1.27
C ASN A 246 -3.57 17.44 1.18
N ILE A 247 -3.59 16.19 1.66
CA ILE A 247 -4.82 15.38 1.66
C ILE A 247 -5.43 15.41 3.07
N PRO A 248 -6.52 16.17 3.27
CA PRO A 248 -7.17 16.22 4.56
C PRO A 248 -7.79 14.86 4.91
N PRO A 249 -7.85 14.50 6.20
CA PRO A 249 -8.56 13.31 6.66
C PRO A 249 -10.06 13.40 6.30
N VAL A 250 -10.73 12.25 6.27
CA VAL A 250 -12.17 12.22 5.97
C VAL A 250 -12.93 12.83 7.16
N PRO A 251 -13.78 13.86 6.93
CA PRO A 251 -14.58 14.45 7.98
C PRO A 251 -15.46 13.42 8.71
N PRO A 252 -15.67 13.54 10.04
CA PRO A 252 -16.40 12.54 10.83
C PRO A 252 -17.83 12.27 10.36
N ASP A 253 -18.50 13.28 9.81
CA ASP A 253 -19.86 13.22 9.24
C ASP A 253 -19.95 12.34 7.98
N ARG A 254 -18.82 12.13 7.29
CA ARG A 254 -18.68 11.29 6.10
C ARG A 254 -18.10 9.91 6.39
N ALA A 255 -17.90 9.56 7.66
CA ALA A 255 -17.44 8.24 8.05
C ALA A 255 -18.53 7.19 7.78
N LEU A 256 -18.16 6.11 7.10
CA LEU A 256 -19.08 5.02 6.77
C LEU A 256 -19.63 4.35 8.04
N ARG A 257 -20.95 4.15 8.06
CA ARG A 257 -21.62 3.37 9.11
C ARG A 257 -21.28 1.89 8.96
N TRP A 258 -21.40 1.14 10.06
CA TRP A 258 -21.12 -0.30 10.07
C TRP A 258 -21.91 -1.09 9.00
N GLY A 259 -23.18 -0.74 8.77
CA GLY A 259 -24.00 -1.38 7.73
C GLY A 259 -23.45 -1.17 6.30
N GLU A 260 -22.93 0.03 6.02
CA GLU A 260 -22.33 0.37 4.71
C GLU A 260 -20.99 -0.34 4.53
N LYS A 261 -20.14 -0.38 5.58
CA LYS A 261 -18.90 -1.15 5.59
C LYS A 261 -19.15 -2.64 5.31
N LEU A 262 -20.18 -3.23 5.93
CA LEU A 262 -20.55 -4.62 5.71
C LEU A 262 -21.08 -4.87 4.29
N ALA A 263 -21.84 -3.93 3.73
CA ALA A 263 -22.31 -4.01 2.35
C ALA A 263 -21.13 -4.02 1.35
N ILE A 264 -20.15 -3.13 1.55
CA ILE A 264 -18.90 -3.11 0.76
C ILE A 264 -18.16 -4.45 0.91
N MET A 265 -17.97 -4.93 2.14
CA MET A 265 -17.29 -6.20 2.41
C MET A 265 -17.96 -7.39 1.72
N LYS A 266 -19.29 -7.41 1.63
CA LYS A 266 -20.02 -8.43 0.86
C LYS A 266 -19.77 -8.34 -0.64
N GLN A 267 -19.68 -7.12 -1.19
CA GLN A 267 -19.41 -6.92 -2.63
C GLN A 267 -17.98 -7.31 -3.01
N VAL A 268 -17.00 -7.01 -2.17
CA VAL A 268 -15.58 -7.31 -2.45
C VAL A 268 -15.12 -8.65 -1.85
N GLY A 269 -15.99 -9.36 -1.13
CA GLY A 269 -15.64 -10.54 -0.35
C GLY A 269 -15.02 -11.68 -1.17
N VAL A 270 -15.44 -11.85 -2.43
CA VAL A 270 -14.84 -12.84 -3.33
C VAL A 270 -13.37 -12.53 -3.63
N TYR A 271 -13.03 -11.25 -3.84
CA TYR A 271 -11.66 -10.83 -4.06
C TYR A 271 -10.82 -10.96 -2.79
N ALA A 272 -11.39 -10.60 -1.63
CA ALA A 272 -10.73 -10.79 -0.34
C ALA A 272 -10.40 -12.28 -0.09
N TRP A 273 -11.36 -13.18 -0.35
CA TRP A 273 -11.13 -14.63 -0.26
C TRP A 273 -10.06 -15.11 -1.23
N SER A 274 -10.04 -14.61 -2.47
CA SER A 274 -8.98 -14.97 -3.42
C SER A 274 -7.59 -14.58 -2.93
N GLN A 275 -7.44 -13.40 -2.32
CA GLN A 275 -6.17 -12.94 -1.76
C GLN A 275 -5.73 -13.81 -0.57
N ILE A 276 -6.66 -14.17 0.32
CA ILE A 276 -6.37 -15.09 1.42
C ILE A 276 -5.85 -16.42 0.90
N VAL A 277 -6.49 -17.00 -0.12
CA VAL A 277 -6.08 -18.28 -0.70
C VAL A 277 -4.72 -18.17 -1.39
N ILE A 278 -4.47 -17.11 -2.16
CA ILE A 278 -3.19 -16.86 -2.83
C ILE A 278 -2.07 -16.73 -1.80
N ASN A 279 -2.26 -15.92 -0.75
CA ASN A 279 -1.24 -15.71 0.28
C ASN A 279 -1.02 -16.96 1.12
N ALA A 280 -2.08 -17.67 1.52
CA ALA A 280 -1.95 -18.93 2.26
C ALA A 280 -1.21 -20.00 1.44
N THR A 281 -1.50 -20.12 0.14
CA THR A 281 -0.82 -21.07 -0.74
C THR A 281 0.65 -20.69 -0.92
N THR A 282 0.93 -19.41 -1.16
CA THR A 282 2.30 -18.89 -1.30
C THR A 282 3.10 -19.15 -0.02
N MET A 283 2.54 -18.83 1.14
CA MET A 283 3.23 -18.97 2.43
C MET A 283 3.41 -20.43 2.87
N ALA A 284 2.52 -21.33 2.45
CA ALA A 284 2.71 -22.75 2.65
C ALA A 284 3.97 -23.27 1.93
N VAL A 285 4.27 -22.72 0.76
CA VAL A 285 5.41 -23.15 -0.08
C VAL A 285 6.68 -22.38 0.22
N PHE A 286 6.60 -21.06 0.39
CA PHE A 286 7.73 -20.14 0.53
C PHE A 286 7.52 -19.18 1.71
N PRO A 287 8.52 -18.93 2.58
CA PRO A 287 9.89 -19.43 2.52
C PRO A 287 10.05 -20.84 3.11
N GLY A 288 9.07 -21.38 3.84
CA GLY A 288 9.23 -22.57 4.68
C GLY A 288 9.76 -23.82 3.96
N MET A 289 9.03 -24.35 2.98
CA MET A 289 9.48 -25.55 2.25
C MET A 289 10.64 -25.22 1.30
N ALA A 290 10.53 -24.12 0.56
CA ALA A 290 11.48 -23.73 -0.48
C ALA A 290 12.90 -23.43 0.04
N THR A 291 13.02 -22.83 1.24
CA THR A 291 14.35 -22.49 1.81
C THR A 291 14.98 -23.63 2.60
N ASN A 292 14.28 -24.75 2.78
CA ASN A 292 14.77 -25.94 3.48
C ASN A 292 15.39 -26.99 2.55
N VAL A 293 15.30 -26.79 1.22
CA VAL A 293 15.91 -27.67 0.22
C VAL A 293 17.44 -27.62 0.35
N GLU A 294 18.09 -28.79 0.35
CA GLU A 294 19.55 -28.92 0.32
C GLU A 294 20.04 -28.99 -1.12
N GLY A 295 21.11 -28.26 -1.45
CA GLY A 295 21.68 -28.26 -2.79
C GLY A 295 22.43 -29.55 -3.07
N SER A 296 21.82 -30.48 -3.81
CA SER A 296 22.39 -31.81 -4.05
C SER A 296 23.50 -31.85 -5.12
N THR A 297 23.65 -30.80 -5.96
CA THR A 297 24.39 -30.94 -7.24
C THR A 297 25.33 -29.79 -7.62
N LEU A 298 25.37 -28.67 -6.88
CA LEU A 298 26.09 -27.45 -7.33
C LEU A 298 27.17 -26.92 -6.37
N GLY A 299 27.46 -27.61 -5.25
CA GLY A 299 28.42 -27.11 -4.25
C GLY A 299 28.03 -25.77 -3.60
N LEU A 300 26.81 -25.28 -3.88
CA LEU A 300 26.24 -24.07 -3.29
C LEU A 300 25.99 -24.33 -1.80
N THR A 301 26.57 -23.49 -0.95
CA THR A 301 26.25 -23.55 0.49
C THR A 301 24.76 -23.25 0.69
N ARG A 302 24.17 -23.85 1.73
CA ARG A 302 22.74 -23.69 2.07
C ARG A 302 22.33 -22.20 2.19
N GLY A 303 23.27 -21.34 2.60
CA GLY A 303 23.09 -19.89 2.66
C GLY A 303 22.89 -19.24 1.29
N TRP A 304 23.71 -19.56 0.27
CA TRP A 304 23.55 -19.00 -1.08
C TRP A 304 22.32 -19.53 -1.80
N LEU A 305 21.96 -20.80 -1.59
CA LEU A 305 20.75 -21.38 -2.16
C LEU A 305 19.49 -20.62 -1.70
N SER A 306 19.39 -20.28 -0.41
CA SER A 306 18.27 -19.50 0.10
C SER A 306 18.14 -18.12 -0.57
N VAL A 307 19.25 -17.41 -0.77
CA VAL A 307 19.27 -16.10 -1.44
C VAL A 307 18.84 -16.22 -2.90
N ILE A 308 19.28 -17.26 -3.62
CA ILE A 308 18.89 -17.49 -5.02
C ILE A 308 17.39 -17.78 -5.13
N VAL A 309 16.85 -18.68 -4.29
CA VAL A 309 15.42 -19.04 -4.30
C VAL A 309 14.55 -17.81 -4.02
N VAL A 310 14.91 -17.01 -3.01
CA VAL A 310 14.21 -15.75 -2.70
C VAL A 310 14.30 -14.75 -3.87
N SER A 311 15.44 -14.69 -4.55
CA SER A 311 15.64 -13.80 -5.71
C SER A 311 14.80 -14.23 -6.92
N ILE A 312 14.68 -15.53 -7.20
CA ILE A 312 13.83 -16.06 -8.28
C ILE A 312 12.37 -15.73 -8.00
N TYR A 313 11.92 -15.96 -6.77
CA TYR A 313 10.58 -15.57 -6.33
C TYR A 313 10.34 -14.07 -6.56
N ALA A 314 11.24 -13.21 -6.09
CA ALA A 314 11.12 -11.76 -6.26
C ALA A 314 11.07 -11.30 -7.73
N ALA A 315 11.89 -11.91 -8.60
CA ALA A 315 11.90 -11.59 -10.03
C ALA A 315 10.59 -11.98 -10.72
N THR A 316 10.08 -13.17 -10.43
CA THR A 316 8.81 -13.66 -11.00
C THR A 316 7.60 -12.90 -10.46
N ASP A 317 7.60 -12.56 -9.17
CA ASP A 317 6.58 -11.72 -8.55
C ASP A 317 6.56 -10.30 -9.17
N THR A 318 7.73 -9.69 -9.37
CA THR A 318 7.81 -8.38 -10.05
C THR A 318 7.19 -8.43 -11.44
N LEU A 319 7.52 -9.47 -12.21
CA LEU A 319 6.98 -9.63 -13.56
C LEU A 319 5.45 -9.72 -13.53
N GLY A 320 4.88 -10.49 -12.59
CA GLY A 320 3.44 -10.61 -12.40
C GLY A 320 2.79 -9.27 -12.06
N ASN A 321 3.37 -8.53 -11.12
CA ASN A 321 2.88 -7.23 -10.68
C ASN A 321 2.94 -6.14 -11.76
N ALA A 322 4.01 -6.12 -12.55
CA ALA A 322 4.18 -5.18 -13.66
C ALA A 322 3.26 -5.46 -14.85
N THR A 323 2.93 -6.73 -15.10
CA THR A 323 2.20 -7.15 -16.31
C THR A 323 0.71 -7.41 -16.09
N GLY A 324 0.26 -7.66 -14.85
CA GLY A 324 -1.12 -8.05 -14.55
C GLY A 324 -2.17 -7.03 -14.98
N ALA A 325 -1.99 -5.76 -14.66
CA ALA A 325 -2.92 -4.70 -15.06
C ALA A 325 -2.97 -4.49 -16.58
N PRO A 326 -1.84 -4.33 -17.30
CA PRO A 326 -1.83 -4.26 -18.77
C PRO A 326 -2.52 -5.45 -19.45
N ILE A 327 -2.19 -6.68 -19.03
CA ILE A 327 -2.76 -7.90 -19.62
C ILE A 327 -4.27 -7.96 -19.40
N SER A 328 -4.75 -7.68 -18.18
CA SER A 328 -6.20 -7.68 -17.89
C SER A 328 -6.98 -6.67 -18.73
N ARG A 329 -6.38 -5.52 -19.06
CA ARG A 329 -6.99 -4.50 -19.93
C ARG A 329 -7.08 -4.98 -21.37
N LEU A 330 -6.04 -5.65 -21.87
CA LEU A 330 -6.04 -6.24 -23.21
C LEU A 330 -7.14 -7.31 -23.34
N PHE A 331 -7.25 -8.21 -22.37
CA PHE A 331 -8.31 -9.23 -22.35
C PHE A 331 -9.71 -8.62 -22.32
N ARG A 332 -9.96 -7.63 -21.44
CA ARG A 332 -11.27 -6.94 -21.39
C ARG A 332 -11.61 -6.20 -22.69
N LYS A 333 -10.63 -5.54 -23.32
CA LYS A 333 -10.83 -4.89 -24.62
C LYS A 333 -11.17 -5.91 -25.70
N LYS A 334 -10.49 -7.07 -25.71
CA LYS A 334 -10.75 -8.15 -26.67
C LYS A 334 -12.13 -8.79 -26.48
N ILE A 335 -12.54 -9.04 -25.24
CA ILE A 335 -13.89 -9.55 -24.91
C ILE A 335 -14.96 -8.54 -25.30
N LYS A 336 -14.82 -7.24 -24.96
CA LYS A 336 -15.78 -6.21 -25.39
C LYS A 336 -15.91 -6.12 -26.91
N ARG A 337 -14.79 -6.20 -27.65
CA ARG A 337 -14.83 -6.24 -29.13
C ARG A 337 -15.55 -7.48 -29.65
N LEU A 338 -15.35 -8.64 -29.03
CA LEU A 338 -16.06 -9.88 -29.40
C LEU A 338 -17.57 -9.78 -29.13
N VAL A 339 -17.98 -9.19 -28.00
CA VAL A 339 -19.40 -8.99 -27.66
C VAL A 339 -20.07 -7.99 -28.62
N VAL A 340 -19.37 -6.93 -29.02
CA VAL A 340 -19.87 -5.95 -30.00
C VAL A 340 -19.91 -6.52 -31.43
N LEU A 341 -19.11 -7.53 -31.74
CA LEU A 341 -19.15 -8.22 -33.05
C LEU A 341 -20.24 -9.31 -33.13
N TYR A 342 -20.80 -9.72 -31.98
CA TYR A 342 -21.84 -10.76 -31.89
C TYR A 342 -23.25 -10.18 -31.66
N HIS A 343 -23.38 -8.86 -31.52
CA HIS A 343 -24.65 -8.11 -31.43
C HIS A 343 -24.78 -7.16 -32.61
#